data_AF-A0A1C6R7B7-F1
#
_entry.id   AF-A0A1C6R7B7-F1
#
_cell.length_a   1.000
_cell.length_b   1.000
_cell.length_c   1.000
_cell.angle_alpha   90.00
_cell.angle_beta   90.00
_cell.angle_gamma   90.00
#
_symmetry.space_group_name_H-M   'P 1'
#
loop_
_entity.id
_entity.type
_entity.pdbx_description
1 polymer ?
#
loop_
_entity_poly.entity_id
_entity_poly.type
_entity_poly.pdbx_seq_one_letter_code
_entity_poly.pdbx_strand_id
1 'polypeptide(L)'
;MAVPTAPTMTLPTLPTERRARQVCELLDQARRHMERVTSHLHLCEHAPAWPTAPISDITTAVEFRRAIVELIKYARRHQCADSNPGRMRALLRLAVMCLDLWQTGKRYVYNPNVYPLTLTRRAARMLHDTAAWTTTGQARHLLGQPA
;
A
#
# COMPACT_ATOMS: atom_id res chain seq x y z
N MET A 1 -35.40 24.83 -16.77
CA MET A 1 -34.08 24.32 -16.36
C MET A 1 -34.23 23.72 -14.97
N ALA A 2 -34.07 22.40 -14.82
CA ALA A 2 -34.17 21.75 -13.52
C ALA A 2 -32.84 21.87 -12.79
N VAL A 3 -32.83 22.53 -11.63
CA VAL A 3 -31.70 22.56 -10.69
C VAL A 3 -31.42 21.11 -10.26
N PRO A 4 -30.15 20.65 -10.17
CA PRO A 4 -29.87 19.31 -9.68
C PRO A 4 -30.41 19.19 -8.25
N THR A 5 -31.42 18.33 -8.07
CA THR A 5 -32.00 18.03 -6.76
C THR A 5 -30.90 17.48 -5.87
N ALA A 6 -30.70 18.11 -4.71
CA ALA A 6 -29.76 17.66 -3.70
C ALA A 6 -30.00 16.17 -3.39
N PRO A 7 -28.94 15.36 -3.17
CA PRO A 7 -29.09 13.93 -2.95
C PRO A 7 -30.01 13.69 -1.74
N THR A 8 -31.17 13.07 -1.99
CA THR A 8 -32.22 12.81 -1.01
C THR A 8 -31.90 11.66 -0.06
N MET A 9 -30.78 10.96 -0.26
CA MET A 9 -30.43 9.79 0.53
C MET A 9 -28.95 9.81 0.94
N THR A 10 -28.69 10.02 2.23
CA THR A 10 -27.40 9.75 2.85
C THR A 10 -27.37 8.29 3.28
N LEU A 11 -26.57 7.48 2.59
CA LEU A 11 -26.31 6.11 3.06
C LEU A 11 -25.60 6.17 4.41
N PRO A 12 -25.94 5.29 5.38
CA PRO A 12 -25.26 5.27 6.66
C PRO A 12 -23.78 4.93 6.47
N THR A 13 -22.91 5.90 6.75
CA THR A 13 -21.46 5.68 6.76
C THR A 13 -21.02 5.18 8.13
N LEU A 14 -20.18 4.13 8.17
CA LEU A 14 -19.57 3.63 9.41
C LEU A 14 -18.88 4.77 10.17
N PRO A 15 -18.86 4.81 11.51
CA PRO A 15 -18.09 5.80 12.27
C PRO A 15 -16.62 5.86 11.86
N THR A 16 -16.00 7.04 11.93
CA THR A 16 -14.61 7.30 11.51
C THR A 16 -13.61 6.30 12.11
N GLU A 17 -13.75 5.95 13.38
CA GLU A 17 -12.89 4.97 14.06
C GLU A 17 -12.98 3.56 13.48
N ARG A 18 -14.19 3.12 13.08
CA ARG A 18 -14.38 1.82 12.43
C ARG A 18 -13.76 1.83 11.03
N ARG A 19 -13.88 2.94 10.30
CA ARG A 19 -13.25 3.11 8.98
C ARG A 19 -11.72 3.12 9.10
N ALA A 20 -11.18 3.81 10.10
CA ALA A 20 -9.75 3.85 10.38
C ALA A 20 -9.18 2.46 10.69
N ARG A 21 -9.88 1.66 11.50
CA ARG A 21 -9.51 0.27 11.78
C ARG A 21 -9.43 -0.59 10.52
N GLN A 22 -10.44 -0.51 9.64
CA GLN A 22 -10.42 -1.21 8.35
C GLN A 22 -9.22 -0.84 7.47
N VAL A 23 -8.81 0.43 7.50
CA VAL A 23 -7.62 0.88 6.77
C VAL A 23 -6.34 0.38 7.43
N CYS A 24 -6.25 0.42 8.76
CA CYS A 24 -5.08 -0.08 9.50
C CYS A 24 -4.84 -1.57 9.23
N GLU A 25 -5.91 -2.40 9.20
CA GLU A 25 -5.82 -3.82 8.83
C GLU A 25 -5.22 -4.03 7.43
N LEU A 26 -5.67 -3.23 6.44
CA LEU A 26 -5.13 -3.30 5.07
C LEU A 26 -3.67 -2.83 5.01
N LEU A 27 -3.31 -1.80 5.78
CA LEU A 27 -1.93 -1.32 5.86
C LEU A 27 -1.02 -2.34 6.55
N ASP A 28 -1.48 -3.02 7.60
CA ASP A 28 -0.69 -4.07 8.26
C ASP A 28 -0.47 -5.28 7.33
N GLN A 29 -1.48 -5.66 6.55
CA GLN A 29 -1.30 -6.68 5.50
C GLN A 29 -0.24 -6.25 4.48
N ALA A 30 -0.31 -5.01 4.00
CA ALA A 30 0.69 -4.44 3.10
C ALA A 30 2.10 -4.43 3.73
N ARG A 31 2.21 -4.06 5.01
CA ARG A 31 3.46 -4.09 5.77
C ARG A 31 4.08 -5.49 5.79
N ARG A 32 3.28 -6.52 6.10
CA ARG A 32 3.73 -7.92 6.09
C ARG A 32 4.12 -8.42 4.70
N HIS A 33 3.45 -7.97 3.64
CA HIS A 33 3.84 -8.32 2.27
C HIS A 33 5.16 -7.70 1.88
N MET A 34 5.35 -6.41 2.19
CA MET A 34 6.61 -5.72 1.94
C MET A 34 7.75 -6.31 2.75
N GLU A 35 7.53 -6.71 4.00
CA GLU A 35 8.55 -7.36 4.84
C GLU A 35 9.11 -8.63 4.17
N ARG A 36 8.23 -9.44 3.56
CA ARG A 36 8.63 -10.62 2.79
C ARG A 36 9.40 -10.23 1.53
N VAL A 37 8.93 -9.23 0.80
CA VAL A 37 9.60 -8.74 -0.42
C VAL A 37 10.99 -8.21 -0.11
N THR A 38 11.14 -7.33 0.88
CA THR A 38 12.43 -6.73 1.23
C THR A 38 13.43 -7.79 1.68
N SER A 39 12.95 -8.80 2.39
CA SER A 39 13.76 -9.96 2.78
C SER A 39 14.17 -10.81 1.57
N HIS A 40 13.26 -11.03 0.62
CA HIS A 40 13.52 -11.82 -0.59
C HIS A 40 14.43 -11.11 -1.61
N LEU A 41 14.32 -9.80 -1.75
CA LEU A 41 15.11 -9.04 -2.71
C LEU A 41 16.61 -8.97 -2.34
N HIS A 42 17.00 -9.41 -1.15
CA HIS A 42 18.41 -9.35 -0.68
C HIS A 42 19.01 -7.96 -0.95
N LEU A 43 18.35 -6.93 -0.42
CA LEU A 43 18.82 -5.55 -0.55
C LEU A 43 20.19 -5.41 0.13
N CYS A 44 20.97 -4.41 -0.29
CA CYS A 44 22.27 -4.15 0.34
C CYS A 44 22.10 -3.68 1.79
N GLU A 45 23.19 -3.67 2.55
CA GLU A 45 23.22 -3.25 3.97
C GLU A 45 22.76 -1.80 4.21
N HIS A 46 22.80 -0.95 3.19
CA HIS A 46 22.35 0.44 3.26
C HIS A 46 20.83 0.61 3.13
N ALA A 47 20.09 -0.50 2.93
CA ALA A 47 18.64 -0.44 2.84
C ALA A 47 18.04 0.05 4.17
N PRO A 48 17.06 0.97 4.12
CA PRO A 48 16.43 1.45 5.34
C PRO A 48 15.68 0.31 6.02
N ALA A 49 15.68 0.31 7.36
CA ALA A 49 14.96 -0.68 8.15
C ALA A 49 13.46 -0.63 7.84
N TRP A 50 12.85 -1.81 7.66
CA TRP A 50 11.42 -1.93 7.46
C TRP A 50 10.69 -2.13 8.80
N PRO A 51 9.59 -1.40 9.07
CA PRO A 51 8.85 -1.56 10.32
C PRO A 51 8.20 -2.94 10.41
N THR A 52 8.48 -3.63 11.51
CA THR A 52 7.90 -4.94 11.85
C THR A 52 6.72 -4.84 12.82
N ALA A 53 6.58 -3.70 13.49
CA ALA A 53 5.48 -3.44 14.42
C ALA A 53 4.11 -3.47 13.69
N PRO A 54 3.08 -4.08 14.29
CA PRO A 54 1.73 -4.08 13.73
C PRO A 54 1.17 -2.66 13.58
N ILE A 55 0.37 -2.44 12.53
CA ILE A 55 -0.34 -1.17 12.33
C ILE A 55 -1.74 -1.29 12.93
N SER A 56 -1.94 -0.67 14.09
CA SER A 56 -3.19 -0.73 14.84
C SER A 56 -3.90 0.62 14.95
N ASP A 57 -3.19 1.72 14.69
CA ASP A 57 -3.68 3.08 14.88
C ASP A 57 -3.08 4.08 13.88
N ILE A 58 -3.46 5.35 14.02
CA ILE A 58 -3.02 6.43 13.14
C ILE A 58 -1.51 6.68 13.30
N THR A 59 -0.98 6.58 14.52
CA THR A 59 0.43 6.82 14.83
C THR A 59 1.32 5.83 14.08
N THR A 60 1.05 4.54 14.25
CA THR A 60 1.75 3.44 13.56
C THR A 60 1.55 3.50 12.04
N ALA A 61 0.38 3.95 11.56
CA ALA A 61 0.14 4.18 10.13
C ALA A 61 0.97 5.35 9.56
N VAL A 62 1.28 6.38 10.35
CA VAL A 62 2.16 7.49 9.94
C VAL A 62 3.62 7.05 9.91
N GLU A 63 4.07 6.25 10.89
CA GLU A 63 5.40 5.64 10.88
C GLU A 63 5.60 4.74 9.66
N PHE A 64 4.60 3.92 9.35
CA PHE A 64 4.57 3.10 8.15
C PHE A 64 4.75 3.94 6.87
N ARG A 65 4.01 5.05 6.75
CA ARG A 65 4.19 5.99 5.63
C ARG A 65 5.60 6.54 5.54
N ARG A 66 6.21 6.89 6.67
CA ARG A 66 7.60 7.39 6.70
C ARG A 66 8.56 6.33 6.16
N ALA A 67 8.42 5.08 6.59
CA ALA A 67 9.25 3.98 6.10
C ALA A 67 9.08 3.75 4.59
N ILE A 68 7.85 3.82 4.06
CA ILE A 68 7.59 3.76 2.61
C ILE A 68 8.36 4.86 1.86
N VAL A 69 8.33 6.09 2.36
CA VAL A 69 9.02 7.21 1.72
C VAL A 69 10.54 7.02 1.73
N GLU A 70 11.11 6.51 2.82
CA GLU A 70 12.54 6.20 2.88
C GLU A 70 12.92 5.08 1.91
N LEU A 71 12.11 4.03 1.75
CA LEU A 71 12.33 3.02 0.71
C LEU A 71 12.29 3.61 -0.70
N ILE A 72 11.35 4.52 -0.99
CA ILE A 72 11.27 5.19 -2.29
C ILE A 72 12.53 6.01 -2.56
N LYS A 73 13.02 6.76 -1.55
CA LYS A 73 14.26 7.53 -1.68
C LYS A 73 15.45 6.63 -1.92
N TYR A 74 15.57 5.55 -1.14
CA TYR A 74 16.60 4.53 -1.30
C TYR A 74 16.58 3.95 -2.73
N ALA A 75 15.44 3.43 -3.18
CA ALA A 75 15.34 2.79 -4.50
C ALA A 75 15.60 3.74 -5.68
N ARG A 76 15.40 5.06 -5.51
CA ARG A 76 15.65 6.07 -6.55
C ARG A 76 17.08 6.60 -6.59
N ARG A 77 17.70 6.75 -5.42
CA ARG A 77 18.95 7.52 -5.26
C ARG A 77 20.15 6.67 -4.89
N HIS A 78 19.95 5.39 -4.56
CA HIS A 78 21.03 4.54 -4.12
C HIS A 78 21.88 4.05 -5.31
N GLN A 79 23.20 4.24 -5.21
CA GLN A 79 24.18 3.99 -6.27
C GLN A 79 25.28 3.02 -5.80
N CYS A 80 24.92 1.97 -5.07
CA CYS A 80 25.88 0.93 -4.71
C CYS A 80 26.14 0.00 -5.91
N ALA A 81 27.40 -0.39 -6.12
CA ALA A 81 27.82 -1.29 -7.20
C ALA A 81 27.11 -2.66 -7.14
N ASP A 82 26.80 -3.14 -5.93
CA ASP A 82 26.14 -4.42 -5.70
C ASP A 82 24.61 -4.36 -5.84
N SER A 83 24.04 -3.16 -6.07
CA SER A 83 22.60 -3.00 -6.21
C SER A 83 22.12 -3.39 -7.59
N ASN A 84 21.37 -4.50 -7.67
CA ASN A 84 20.72 -4.91 -8.90
C ASN A 84 19.60 -3.91 -9.31
N PRO A 85 19.68 -3.26 -10.49
CA PRO A 85 18.70 -2.26 -10.91
C PRO A 85 17.27 -2.82 -11.05
N GLY A 86 17.12 -4.10 -11.42
CA GLY A 86 15.82 -4.76 -11.51
C GLY A 86 15.13 -4.87 -10.15
N ARG A 87 15.91 -5.23 -9.11
CA ARG A 87 15.41 -5.29 -7.72
C ARG A 87 15.00 -3.93 -7.19
N MET A 88 15.77 -2.88 -7.49
CA MET A 88 15.42 -1.50 -7.13
C MET A 88 14.15 -1.01 -7.82
N ARG A 89 13.94 -1.34 -9.11
CA ARG A 89 12.69 -1.02 -9.82
C ARG A 89 11.48 -1.73 -9.21
N ALA A 90 11.61 -3.01 -8.88
CA ALA A 90 10.56 -3.78 -8.24
C ALA A 90 10.21 -3.20 -6.86
N LEU A 91 11.23 -2.92 -6.04
CA LEU A 91 11.07 -2.28 -4.73
C LEU A 91 10.39 -0.91 -4.85
N LEU A 92 10.83 -0.07 -5.78
CA LEU A 92 10.24 1.24 -6.02
C LEU A 92 8.76 1.14 -6.40
N ARG A 93 8.41 0.22 -7.31
CA ARG A 93 7.03 0.01 -7.75
C ARG A 93 6.13 -0.39 -6.58
N LEU A 94 6.58 -1.35 -5.78
CA LEU A 94 5.83 -1.81 -4.61
C LEU A 94 5.70 -0.73 -3.53
N ALA A 95 6.78 0.01 -3.25
CA ALA A 95 6.74 1.11 -2.29
C ALA A 95 5.78 2.23 -2.74
N VAL A 96 5.72 2.55 -4.04
CA VAL A 96 4.72 3.49 -4.58
C VAL A 96 3.29 2.95 -4.40
N MET A 97 3.04 1.67 -4.68
CA MET A 97 1.73 1.05 -4.42
C MET A 97 1.34 1.09 -2.94
N CYS A 98 2.27 0.92 -2.01
CA CYS A 98 2.01 1.10 -0.59
C CYS A 98 1.62 2.54 -0.25
N LEU A 99 2.28 3.53 -0.86
CA LEU A 99 1.94 4.94 -0.68
C LEU A 99 0.54 5.25 -1.23
N ASP A 100 0.18 4.68 -2.37
CA ASP A 100 -1.16 4.82 -2.96
C ASP A 100 -2.24 4.17 -2.08
N LEU A 101 -1.96 3.00 -1.50
CA LEU A 101 -2.84 2.38 -0.50
C LEU A 101 -3.05 3.28 0.71
N TRP A 102 -1.99 3.89 1.23
CA TRP A 102 -2.09 4.84 2.34
C TRP A 102 -2.94 6.07 1.97
N GLN A 103 -2.73 6.63 0.77
CA GLN A 103 -3.49 7.80 0.31
C GLN A 103 -4.97 7.48 0.08
N THR A 104 -5.29 6.34 -0.55
CA THR A 104 -6.67 5.89 -0.77
C THR A 104 -7.37 5.55 0.54
N GLY A 105 -6.66 4.91 1.48
CA GLY A 105 -7.13 4.68 2.85
C GLY A 105 -7.48 5.98 3.58
N LYS A 106 -6.58 6.97 3.56
CA LYS A 106 -6.83 8.30 4.10
C LYS A 106 -8.09 8.93 3.50
N ARG A 107 -8.21 8.91 2.17
CA ARG A 107 -9.36 9.48 1.45
C ARG A 107 -10.68 8.82 1.84
N TYR A 108 -10.70 7.50 2.00
CA TYR A 108 -11.88 6.77 2.49
C TYR A 108 -12.27 7.17 3.92
N VAL A 109 -11.29 7.31 4.82
CA VAL A 109 -11.57 7.65 6.23
C VAL A 109 -12.24 9.03 6.35
N TYR A 110 -11.75 10.03 5.61
CA TYR A 110 -12.25 11.40 5.67
C TYR A 110 -13.45 11.68 4.76
N ASN A 111 -13.52 11.05 3.58
CA ASN A 111 -14.53 11.33 2.56
C ASN A 111 -15.12 10.03 1.99
N PRO A 112 -15.80 9.19 2.81
CA PRO A 112 -16.26 7.86 2.40
C PRO A 112 -17.30 7.88 1.28
N ASN A 113 -18.07 8.97 1.14
CA ASN A 113 -19.08 9.11 0.08
C ASN A 113 -18.47 9.32 -1.30
N VAL A 114 -17.24 9.85 -1.37
CA VAL A 114 -16.51 10.11 -2.62
C VAL A 114 -15.52 8.98 -2.90
N TYR A 115 -14.90 8.44 -1.84
CA TYR A 115 -13.87 7.42 -1.94
C TYR A 115 -14.31 6.15 -1.22
N PRO A 116 -14.94 5.19 -1.90
CA PRO A 116 -15.42 3.97 -1.26
C PRO A 116 -14.28 3.05 -0.85
N LEU A 117 -14.49 2.25 0.20
CA LEU A 117 -13.54 1.24 0.70
C LEU A 117 -13.08 0.26 -0.38
N THR A 118 -13.90 0.03 -1.41
CA THR A 118 -13.57 -0.83 -2.55
C THR A 118 -12.32 -0.38 -3.30
N LEU A 119 -12.06 0.93 -3.39
CA LEU A 119 -10.83 1.45 -4.00
C LEU A 119 -9.60 1.09 -3.16
N THR A 120 -9.68 1.28 -1.84
CA THR A 120 -8.61 0.91 -0.91
C THR A 120 -8.33 -0.59 -0.93
N ARG A 121 -9.38 -1.42 -0.97
CA ARG A 121 -9.25 -2.89 -1.09
C ARG A 121 -8.63 -3.32 -2.43
N ARG A 122 -8.97 -2.64 -3.54
CA ARG A 122 -8.35 -2.92 -4.84
C ARG A 122 -6.87 -2.57 -4.83
N ALA A 123 -6.49 -1.42 -4.27
CA ALA A 123 -5.07 -1.05 -4.11
C ALA A 123 -4.31 -2.08 -3.26
N ALA A 124 -4.90 -2.53 -2.14
CA ALA A 124 -4.30 -3.56 -1.30
C ALA A 124 -4.12 -4.90 -2.05
N ARG A 125 -5.12 -5.30 -2.83
CA ARG A 125 -5.03 -6.52 -3.66
C ARG A 125 -3.95 -6.42 -4.73
N MET A 126 -3.90 -5.31 -5.47
CA MET A 126 -2.85 -5.09 -6.48
C MET A 126 -1.45 -5.13 -5.87
N LEU A 127 -1.26 -4.56 -4.68
CA LEU A 127 -0.01 -4.63 -3.95
C LEU A 127 0.32 -6.09 -3.57
N HIS A 128 -0.64 -6.83 -3.02
CA HIS A 128 -0.47 -8.25 -2.66
C HIS A 128 -0.04 -9.08 -3.87
N ASP A 129 -0.78 -8.97 -4.97
CA ASP A 129 -0.54 -9.69 -6.22
C ASP A 129 0.86 -9.37 -6.79
N THR A 130 1.21 -8.08 -6.84
CA THR A 130 2.54 -7.64 -7.31
C THR A 130 3.65 -8.12 -6.37
N ALA A 131 3.43 -8.10 -5.06
CA ALA A 131 4.40 -8.59 -4.09
C ALA A 131 4.62 -10.11 -4.24
N ALA A 132 3.53 -10.87 -4.37
CA ALA A 132 3.58 -12.32 -4.58
C ALA A 132 4.28 -12.68 -5.90
N TRP A 133 3.99 -11.97 -6.98
CA TRP A 133 4.72 -12.13 -8.24
C TRP A 133 6.22 -11.80 -8.07
N THR A 134 6.54 -10.71 -7.37
CA THR A 134 7.94 -10.30 -7.14
C THR A 134 8.73 -11.34 -6.35
N THR A 135 8.10 -12.06 -5.41
CA THR A 135 8.79 -13.08 -4.59
C THR A 135 8.81 -14.47 -5.21
N THR A 136 7.84 -14.80 -6.08
CA THR A 136 7.69 -16.16 -6.62
C THR A 136 8.02 -16.27 -8.11
N GLY A 137 7.98 -15.16 -8.85
CA GLY A 137 8.08 -15.13 -10.31
C GLY A 137 6.86 -15.73 -11.05
N GLN A 138 5.83 -16.21 -10.34
CA GLN A 138 4.73 -16.95 -10.94
C GLN A 138 3.71 -16.02 -11.60
N ALA A 139 3.47 -16.22 -12.91
CA ALA A 139 2.61 -15.36 -13.72
C ALA A 139 1.14 -15.33 -13.29
N ARG A 140 0.66 -16.35 -12.56
CA ARG A 140 -0.70 -16.40 -11.96
C ARG A 140 -0.99 -15.25 -10.99
N HIS A 141 0.04 -14.61 -10.45
CA HIS A 141 -0.10 -13.44 -9.56
C HIS A 141 -0.17 -12.12 -10.33
N LEU A 142 0.01 -12.13 -11.66
CA LEU A 142 -0.26 -10.96 -12.50
C LEU A 142 -1.73 -10.97 -12.91
N LEU A 143 -2.39 -9.81 -12.77
CA LEU A 143 -3.80 -9.64 -13.13
C LEU A 143 -4.07 -10.18 -14.55
N GLY A 144 -5.01 -11.12 -14.67
CA GLY A 144 -5.52 -11.61 -15.95
C GLY A 144 -5.03 -12.98 -16.41
N GLN A 145 -4.28 -13.73 -15.60
CA GLN A 145 -3.90 -15.11 -15.93
C GLN A 145 -4.84 -16.12 -15.24
N PRO A 146 -5.40 -17.10 -15.97
CA PRO A 146 -6.12 -18.21 -15.36
C PRO A 146 -5.16 -19.03 -14.47
N ALA A 147 -5.70 -19.53 -13.37
CA ALA A 147 -5.00 -20.41 -12.43
C ALA A 147 -4.71 -21.79 -13.05
#